data_AF-A0A8T1X8P7-F1
#
_entry.id   AF-A0A8T1X8P7-F1
#
_cell.length_a   1.000
_cell.length_b   1.000
_cell.length_c   1.000
_cell.angle_alpha   90.00
_cell.angle_beta   90.00
_cell.angle_gamma   90.00
#
_symmetry.space_group_name_H-M   'P 1'
#
loop_
_entity.id
_entity.type
_entity.pdbx_description
1 polymer ?
#
loop_
_entity_poly.entity_id
_entity_poly.type
_entity_poly.pdbx_seq_one_letter_code
_entity_poly.pdbx_strand_id
1 'polypeptide(L)'
;MGHRRVAIGGTFACDEALAVPLQYLLANAVWNVSADIQWLAYGSLVDFGEWSAEVLHVAHPPDLVVFLVRLSDLEAAHPELSVSTTSADSPAERNAGVANDPIEQFLCDLGKYNATNGSVAPLVVLLCPCAPSEDSNFELGERKFQRKIDAMQNVHMRSSGQLMDLFQQQHTCEFYDAVGDKRQHSPYTQEMFNVLSLSVCRQVCRLFRTAGSQKKVIVLDCDNTLWGGAVAEVGAQDISLTPNFLALQRFVVAQQRRGMLLALCSKNIHQDVAQAFEQRSDMVLDLHKHVVATKINWRLKSENIAELAKELSLGKYAAGVGP
;
A
#
# COMPACT_ATOMS: atom_id res chain seq x y z
N MET A 1 -8.73 -17.50 15.19
CA MET A 1 -8.31 -16.79 13.95
C MET A 1 -7.15 -17.58 13.38
N GLY A 2 -7.20 -17.99 12.11
CA GLY A 2 -6.05 -18.67 11.50
C GLY A 2 -4.90 -17.68 11.35
N HIS A 3 -3.69 -18.06 11.76
CA HIS A 3 -2.48 -17.30 11.46
C HIS A 3 -2.29 -17.27 9.94
N ARG A 4 -2.25 -16.08 9.35
CA ARG A 4 -1.96 -15.92 7.93
C ARG A 4 -0.46 -15.99 7.73
N ARG A 5 0.02 -16.70 6.71
CA ARG A 5 1.45 -16.76 6.39
C ARG A 5 1.77 -15.83 5.25
N VAL A 6 2.84 -15.04 5.37
CA VAL A 6 3.31 -14.12 4.33
C VAL A 6 4.75 -14.47 4.02
N ALA A 7 5.02 -14.88 2.78
CA ALA A 7 6.38 -15.06 2.29
C ALA A 7 6.90 -13.74 1.72
N ILE A 8 8.11 -13.33 2.12
CA ILE A 8 8.75 -12.11 1.63
C ILE A 8 10.13 -12.47 1.09
N GLY A 9 10.42 -12.06 -0.14
CA GLY A 9 11.74 -12.17 -0.73
C GLY A 9 12.17 -10.86 -1.38
N GLY A 10 13.47 -10.66 -1.50
CA GLY A 10 14.03 -9.44 -2.09
C GLY A 10 15.18 -9.73 -3.04
N THR A 11 15.37 -8.86 -4.03
CA THR A 11 16.58 -8.88 -4.86
C THR A 11 17.81 -8.32 -4.12
N PHE A 12 17.58 -7.66 -2.99
CA PHE A 12 18.56 -7.07 -2.09
C PHE A 12 18.35 -7.58 -0.66
N ALA A 13 19.36 -7.42 0.20
CA ALA A 13 19.29 -7.80 1.61
C ALA A 13 18.26 -6.92 2.34
N CYS A 14 17.14 -7.52 2.78
CA CYS A 14 16.01 -6.79 3.35
C CYS A 14 15.40 -7.44 4.59
N ASP A 15 15.72 -8.69 4.88
CA ASP A 15 15.17 -9.47 6.00
C ASP A 15 15.48 -8.83 7.35
N GLU A 16 16.76 -8.62 7.67
CA GLU A 16 17.17 -8.02 8.95
C GLU A 16 16.64 -6.59 9.10
N ALA A 17 16.68 -5.81 8.02
CA ALA A 17 16.30 -4.39 8.02
C ALA A 17 14.79 -4.17 8.18
N LEU A 18 13.96 -5.05 7.62
CA LEU A 18 12.50 -4.96 7.70
C LEU A 18 11.91 -5.72 8.89
N ALA A 19 12.61 -6.70 9.48
CA ALA A 19 12.07 -7.57 10.52
C ALA A 19 11.41 -6.79 11.67
N VAL A 20 12.15 -5.86 12.29
CA VAL A 20 11.66 -5.10 13.45
C VAL A 20 10.56 -4.09 13.07
N PRO A 21 10.73 -3.21 12.06
CA PRO A 21 9.69 -2.25 11.71
C PRO A 21 8.41 -2.93 11.21
N LEU A 22 8.51 -4.01 10.43
CA LEU A 22 7.35 -4.74 9.95
C LEU A 22 6.61 -5.45 11.09
N GLN A 23 7.32 -6.12 12.00
CA GLN A 23 6.70 -6.74 13.16
C GLN A 23 5.97 -5.70 14.03
N TYR A 24 6.59 -4.54 14.26
CA TYR A 24 5.96 -3.45 14.99
C TYR A 24 4.67 -2.97 14.31
N LEU A 25 4.70 -2.77 12.98
CA LEU A 25 3.53 -2.34 12.22
C LEU A 25 2.41 -3.38 12.23
N LEU A 26 2.73 -4.66 12.06
CA LEU A 26 1.73 -5.73 12.09
C LEU A 26 1.08 -5.85 13.48
N ALA A 27 1.86 -5.68 14.55
CA ALA A 27 1.34 -5.73 15.91
C ALA A 27 0.48 -4.52 16.30
N ASN A 28 0.82 -3.32 15.82
CA ASN A 28 0.22 -2.07 16.32
C ASN A 28 -0.72 -1.38 15.33
N ALA A 29 -0.45 -1.46 14.02
CA ALA A 29 -1.27 -0.79 13.01
C ALA A 29 -2.43 -1.67 12.52
N VAL A 30 -2.38 -2.99 12.77
CA VAL A 30 -3.33 -3.95 12.20
C VAL A 30 -4.04 -4.74 13.30
N TRP A 31 -5.09 -4.15 13.88
CA TRP A 31 -5.82 -4.70 15.02
C TRP A 31 -6.57 -6.03 14.78
N ASN A 32 -6.64 -6.52 13.55
CA ASN A 32 -7.47 -7.67 13.17
C ASN A 32 -6.82 -8.63 12.16
N VAL A 33 -5.51 -8.51 11.93
CA VAL A 33 -4.77 -9.42 11.06
C VAL A 33 -3.59 -9.95 11.84
N SER A 34 -3.57 -11.26 12.07
CA SER A 34 -2.37 -11.94 12.55
C SER A 34 -1.65 -12.55 11.36
N ALA A 35 -0.45 -12.05 11.07
CA ALA A 35 0.39 -12.50 9.99
C ALA A 35 1.75 -12.99 10.54
N ASP A 36 2.15 -14.18 10.13
CA ASP A 36 3.46 -14.77 10.35
C ASP A 36 4.32 -14.52 9.11
N ILE A 37 5.56 -14.07 9.31
CA ILE A 37 6.46 -13.69 8.22
C ILE A 37 7.48 -14.80 8.00
N GLN A 38 7.51 -15.32 6.77
CA GLN A 38 8.58 -16.19 6.26
C GLN A 38 9.46 -15.35 5.33
N TRP A 39 10.76 -15.28 5.63
CA TRP A 39 11.75 -14.71 4.71
C TRP A 39 12.23 -15.80 3.76
N LEU A 40 12.19 -15.52 2.46
CA LEU A 40 12.81 -16.37 1.44
C LEU A 40 14.32 -16.17 1.44
N ALA A 41 15.06 -17.19 0.99
CA ALA A 41 16.50 -17.10 0.91
C ALA A 41 16.94 -15.92 0.03
N TYR A 42 17.92 -15.13 0.49
CA TYR A 42 18.49 -14.05 -0.28
C TYR A 42 19.09 -14.59 -1.59
N GLY A 43 18.78 -13.93 -2.71
CA GLY A 43 19.18 -14.35 -4.04
C GLY A 43 18.28 -15.37 -4.72
N SER A 44 17.36 -16.04 -4.00
CA SER A 44 16.49 -17.08 -4.59
C SER A 44 15.60 -16.58 -5.72
N LEU A 45 15.29 -15.28 -5.78
CA LEU A 45 14.34 -14.70 -6.75
C LEU A 45 14.80 -14.80 -8.21
N VAL A 46 16.08 -15.09 -8.46
CA VAL A 46 16.62 -15.25 -9.83
C VAL A 46 16.38 -16.65 -10.40
N ASP A 47 15.99 -17.62 -9.57
CA ASP A 47 15.70 -18.99 -9.98
C ASP A 47 14.31 -19.43 -9.53
N PHE A 48 13.42 -19.67 -10.50
CA PHE A 48 12.07 -20.17 -10.22
C PHE A 48 12.06 -21.42 -9.36
N GLY A 49 12.93 -22.39 -9.59
CA GLY A 49 12.99 -23.64 -8.84
C GLY A 49 13.28 -23.41 -7.36
N GLU A 50 14.14 -22.46 -7.03
CA GLU A 50 14.49 -22.13 -5.65
C GLU A 50 13.31 -21.49 -4.91
N TRP A 51 12.85 -20.32 -5.36
CA TRP A 51 11.82 -19.60 -4.62
C TRP A 51 10.44 -20.27 -4.71
N SER A 52 10.12 -20.94 -5.83
CA SER A 52 8.83 -21.63 -5.96
C SER A 52 8.73 -22.84 -5.04
N ALA A 53 9.83 -23.53 -4.75
CA ALA A 53 9.84 -24.65 -3.80
C ALA A 53 9.44 -24.19 -2.38
N GLU A 54 9.89 -23.00 -1.97
CA GLU A 54 9.59 -22.43 -0.66
C GLU A 54 8.14 -21.93 -0.49
N VAL A 55 7.42 -21.71 -1.59
CA VAL A 55 6.04 -21.17 -1.57
C VAL A 55 4.98 -22.13 -2.10
N LEU A 56 5.28 -22.96 -3.10
CA LEU A 56 4.33 -23.90 -3.72
C LEU A 56 4.42 -25.31 -3.14
N HIS A 57 5.63 -25.76 -2.78
CA HIS A 57 5.91 -27.15 -2.43
C HIS A 57 6.15 -27.36 -0.93
N VAL A 58 5.45 -26.60 -0.10
CA VAL A 58 5.52 -26.67 1.36
C VAL A 58 4.22 -27.22 1.97
N ALA A 59 4.33 -27.87 3.12
CA ALA A 59 3.17 -28.46 3.82
C ALA A 59 2.07 -27.43 4.15
N HIS A 60 2.46 -26.17 4.37
CA HIS A 60 1.56 -25.07 4.67
C HIS A 60 1.92 -23.87 3.79
N PRO A 61 1.38 -23.75 2.56
CA PRO A 61 1.71 -22.65 1.66
C PRO A 61 1.35 -21.29 2.28
N PRO A 62 2.05 -20.20 1.89
CA PRO A 62 1.69 -18.86 2.34
C PRO A 62 0.30 -18.46 1.85
N ASP A 63 -0.31 -17.48 2.50
CA ASP A 63 -1.54 -16.81 2.06
C ASP A 63 -1.25 -15.58 1.18
N LEU A 64 -0.01 -15.09 1.17
CA LEU A 64 0.48 -13.96 0.37
C LEU A 64 1.99 -14.12 0.12
N VAL A 65 2.43 -13.81 -1.10
CA VAL A 65 3.85 -13.69 -1.46
C VAL A 65 4.16 -12.24 -1.82
N VAL A 66 5.21 -11.65 -1.24
CA VAL A 66 5.64 -10.28 -1.54
C VAL A 66 7.09 -10.28 -2.00
N PHE A 67 7.35 -9.74 -3.19
CA PHE A 67 8.71 -9.56 -3.70
C PHE A 67 9.10 -8.09 -3.67
N LEU A 68 10.26 -7.79 -3.07
CA LEU A 68 10.90 -6.48 -3.06
C LEU A 68 11.98 -6.47 -4.16
N VAL A 69 11.68 -5.83 -5.29
CA VAL A 69 12.49 -5.97 -6.50
C VAL A 69 13.05 -4.63 -6.92
N ARG A 70 14.38 -4.50 -7.04
CA ARG A 70 14.99 -3.44 -7.85
C ARG A 70 15.25 -3.99 -9.24
N LEU A 71 14.84 -3.25 -10.27
CA LEU A 71 15.10 -3.67 -11.65
C LEU A 71 16.60 -3.72 -11.97
N SER A 72 17.39 -2.83 -11.34
CA SER A 72 18.85 -2.83 -11.43
C SER A 72 19.47 -4.16 -11.00
N ASP A 73 18.93 -4.81 -9.96
CA ASP A 73 19.45 -6.08 -9.44
C ASP A 73 19.12 -7.27 -10.36
N LEU A 74 18.09 -7.14 -11.20
CA LEU A 74 17.78 -8.13 -12.22
C LEU A 74 18.70 -7.97 -13.44
N GLU A 75 18.94 -6.73 -13.91
CA GLU A 75 19.81 -6.48 -15.07
C GLU A 75 21.29 -6.73 -14.77
N ALA A 76 21.76 -6.23 -13.62
CA ALA A 76 23.10 -6.49 -13.13
C ALA A 76 23.03 -7.76 -12.29
N ALA A 77 23.46 -8.90 -12.84
CA ALA A 77 23.75 -10.06 -12.00
C ALA A 77 24.85 -9.65 -11.01
N HIS A 78 24.44 -9.19 -9.81
CA HIS A 78 25.35 -8.89 -8.73
C HIS A 78 26.25 -10.13 -8.54
N PRO A 79 27.55 -9.99 -8.27
CA PRO A 79 28.45 -11.14 -8.19
C PRO A 79 27.90 -12.25 -7.28
N GLU A 80 27.26 -11.88 -6.16
CA GLU A 80 26.62 -12.83 -5.24
C GLU A 80 25.34 -13.50 -5.79
N LEU A 81 24.58 -12.84 -6.67
CA LEU A 81 23.43 -13.42 -7.37
C LEU A 81 23.85 -14.38 -8.50
N SER A 82 25.09 -14.26 -9.00
CA SER A 82 25.63 -15.15 -10.04
C SER A 82 26.19 -16.48 -9.50
N VAL A 83 26.49 -16.56 -8.20
CA VAL A 83 27.19 -17.69 -7.57
C VAL A 83 26.30 -18.94 -7.41
N SER A 84 24.98 -18.83 -7.52
CA SER A 84 24.07 -20.00 -7.48
C SER A 84 24.12 -20.86 -8.75
N THR A 85 24.71 -20.39 -9.85
CA THR A 85 24.78 -21.15 -11.12
C THR A 85 25.98 -22.10 -11.24
N THR A 86 26.87 -22.20 -10.25
CA THR A 86 28.01 -23.13 -10.32
C THR A 86 27.69 -24.47 -9.66
N SER A 87 26.88 -25.29 -10.33
CA SER A 87 27.04 -26.75 -10.24
C SER A 87 27.28 -27.33 -11.64
N ALA A 88 28.55 -27.69 -11.84
CA ALA A 88 29.09 -28.56 -12.89
C ALA A 88 28.57 -28.36 -14.32
N ASP A 89 29.19 -27.48 -15.10
CA ASP A 89 29.48 -27.79 -16.50
C ASP A 89 30.66 -26.99 -17.07
N SER A 90 31.33 -27.62 -18.02
CA SER A 90 32.70 -27.36 -18.50
C SER A 90 32.84 -26.03 -19.28
N PRO A 91 34.04 -25.42 -19.38
CA PRO A 91 34.23 -24.10 -20.00
C PRO A 91 34.07 -24.02 -21.53
N ALA A 92 33.53 -25.06 -22.19
CA ALA A 92 33.66 -25.25 -23.64
C ALA A 92 32.39 -25.04 -24.47
N GLU A 93 31.24 -24.70 -23.88
CA GLU A 93 30.01 -24.46 -24.64
C GLU A 93 29.43 -23.06 -24.39
N ARG A 94 30.21 -22.01 -24.67
CA ARG A 94 29.63 -20.68 -24.94
C ARG A 94 29.25 -20.60 -26.42
N ASN A 95 28.19 -21.33 -26.78
CA ASN A 95 27.52 -21.11 -28.06
C ASN A 95 26.75 -19.79 -28.01
N ALA A 96 26.91 -18.99 -29.06
CA ALA A 96 26.18 -17.75 -29.30
C ALA A 96 24.69 -18.04 -29.50
N GLY A 97 23.94 -18.10 -28.40
CA GLY A 97 22.49 -17.97 -28.34
C GLY A 97 22.17 -16.71 -27.54
N VAL A 98 21.14 -15.97 -27.96
CA VAL A 98 20.63 -14.76 -27.31
C VAL A 98 20.70 -14.90 -25.79
N ALA A 99 21.52 -14.11 -25.11
CA ALA A 99 21.49 -14.06 -23.65
C ALA A 99 20.06 -13.68 -23.25
N ASN A 100 19.33 -14.59 -22.61
CA ASN A 100 17.98 -14.31 -22.13
C ASN A 100 18.07 -13.08 -21.21
N ASP A 101 17.36 -12.02 -21.57
CA ASP A 101 17.20 -10.83 -20.75
C ASP A 101 16.70 -11.26 -19.35
N PRO A 102 17.47 -11.03 -18.27
CA PRO A 102 17.10 -11.48 -16.93
C PRO A 102 15.74 -10.95 -16.46
N ILE A 103 15.35 -9.75 -16.89
CA ILE A 103 14.02 -9.20 -16.58
C ILE A 103 12.95 -10.03 -17.30
N GLU A 104 13.17 -10.40 -18.56
CA GLU A 104 12.26 -11.28 -19.30
C GLU A 104 12.17 -12.67 -18.70
N GLN A 105 13.29 -13.21 -18.19
CA GLN A 105 13.30 -14.47 -17.47
C GLN A 105 12.48 -14.39 -16.19
N PHE A 106 12.67 -13.35 -15.37
CA PHE A 106 11.88 -13.13 -14.16
C PHE A 106 10.37 -12.98 -14.47
N LEU A 107 10.02 -12.26 -15.54
CA LEU A 107 8.63 -12.16 -16.02
C LEU A 107 8.05 -13.51 -16.46
N CYS A 108 8.86 -14.34 -17.13
CA CYS A 108 8.48 -15.71 -17.49
C CYS A 108 8.18 -16.54 -16.24
N ASP A 109 9.00 -16.41 -15.20
CA ASP A 109 8.85 -17.12 -13.93
C ASP A 109 7.61 -16.67 -13.13
N LEU A 110 7.33 -15.36 -13.12
CA LEU A 110 6.04 -14.84 -12.63
C LEU A 110 4.86 -15.39 -13.45
N GLY A 111 5.03 -15.54 -14.77
CA GLY A 111 4.05 -16.16 -15.66
C GLY A 111 3.77 -17.63 -15.31
N LYS A 112 4.82 -18.42 -15.01
CA LYS A 112 4.69 -19.81 -14.53
C LYS A 112 3.93 -19.87 -13.22
N TYR A 113 4.26 -18.99 -12.26
CA TYR A 113 3.53 -18.90 -10.99
C TYR A 113 2.06 -18.56 -11.21
N ASN A 114 1.76 -17.55 -12.04
CA ASN A 114 0.39 -17.18 -12.39
C ASN A 114 -0.39 -18.32 -13.06
N ALA A 115 0.28 -19.17 -13.85
CA ALA A 115 -0.33 -20.30 -14.53
C ALA A 115 -0.43 -21.58 -13.67
N THR A 116 0.05 -21.56 -12.43
CA THR A 116 0.04 -22.73 -11.55
C THR A 116 -1.41 -23.12 -11.22
N ASN A 117 -1.79 -24.35 -11.55
CA ASN A 117 -3.14 -24.87 -11.31
C ASN A 117 -3.41 -25.02 -9.80
N GLY A 118 -4.45 -24.36 -9.29
CA GLY A 118 -4.87 -24.40 -7.90
C GLY A 118 -5.05 -23.01 -7.31
N SER A 119 -5.56 -22.92 -6.08
CA SER A 119 -5.65 -21.65 -5.35
C SER A 119 -4.29 -21.32 -4.72
N VAL A 120 -3.31 -20.92 -5.54
CA VAL A 120 -2.03 -20.40 -5.07
C VAL A 120 -2.19 -18.99 -4.47
N ALA A 121 -1.31 -18.62 -3.55
CA ALA A 121 -1.37 -17.30 -2.93
C ALA A 121 -1.18 -16.17 -3.97
N PRO A 122 -1.87 -15.03 -3.81
CA PRO A 122 -1.56 -13.86 -4.61
C PRO A 122 -0.14 -13.39 -4.37
N LEU A 123 0.53 -13.00 -5.45
CA LEU A 123 1.89 -12.47 -5.43
C LEU A 123 1.88 -10.98 -5.71
N VAL A 124 2.58 -10.20 -4.88
CA VAL A 124 2.74 -8.76 -5.07
C VAL A 124 4.21 -8.42 -5.27
N VAL A 125 4.56 -7.92 -6.45
CA VAL A 125 5.87 -7.33 -6.73
C VAL A 125 5.84 -5.85 -6.33
N LEU A 126 6.58 -5.49 -5.31
CA LEU A 126 6.88 -4.11 -4.94
C LEU A 126 8.19 -3.72 -5.63
N LEU A 127 8.08 -2.96 -6.72
CA LEU A 127 9.27 -2.37 -7.33
C LEU A 127 9.83 -1.31 -6.38
N CYS A 128 11.12 -1.42 -6.10
CA CYS A 128 11.85 -0.56 -5.20
C CYS A 128 12.75 0.38 -6.03
N PRO A 129 12.92 1.65 -5.62
CA PRO A 129 13.67 2.63 -6.39
C PRO A 129 15.14 2.21 -6.56
N CYS A 130 15.66 2.34 -7.77
CA CYS A 130 17.07 2.05 -8.06
C CYS A 130 17.97 3.18 -7.53
N ALA A 131 19.28 3.04 -7.67
CA ALA A 131 20.23 4.09 -7.29
C ALA A 131 19.87 5.42 -8.00
N PRO A 132 19.95 6.59 -7.34
CA PRO A 132 19.58 7.87 -7.94
C PRO A 132 20.30 8.19 -9.27
N SER A 133 21.52 7.66 -9.45
CA SER A 133 22.30 7.80 -10.69
C SER A 133 21.69 7.06 -11.89
N GLU A 134 20.78 6.11 -11.66
CA GLU A 134 20.23 5.20 -12.67
C GLU A 134 18.71 5.36 -12.85
N ASP A 135 18.07 6.22 -12.06
CA ASP A 135 16.62 6.36 -11.95
C ASP A 135 15.91 6.51 -13.30
N SER A 136 16.43 7.38 -14.16
CA SER A 136 15.87 7.65 -15.49
C SER A 136 15.92 6.45 -16.46
N ASN A 137 16.86 5.52 -16.28
CA ASN A 137 16.97 4.33 -17.12
C ASN A 137 15.86 3.32 -16.78
N PHE A 138 15.50 3.22 -15.51
CA PHE A 138 14.58 2.20 -15.02
C PHE A 138 13.11 2.61 -15.06
N GLU A 139 12.78 3.91 -15.04
CA GLU A 139 11.38 4.37 -15.19
C GLU A 139 10.69 3.83 -16.47
N LEU A 140 11.41 3.79 -17.59
CA LEU A 140 10.87 3.25 -18.85
C LEU A 140 10.71 1.73 -18.76
N GLY A 141 11.65 1.05 -18.09
CA GLY A 141 11.61 -0.38 -17.79
C GLY A 141 10.40 -0.75 -16.95
N GLU A 142 10.11 0.00 -15.88
CA GLU A 142 8.96 -0.23 -15.00
C GLU A 142 7.64 -0.23 -15.77
N ARG A 143 7.46 0.71 -16.71
CA ARG A 143 6.23 0.78 -17.51
C ARG A 143 6.03 -0.45 -18.39
N LYS A 144 7.11 -1.00 -18.97
CA LYS A 144 7.05 -2.24 -19.75
C LYS A 144 6.75 -3.43 -18.85
N PHE A 145 7.41 -3.48 -17.70
CA PHE A 145 7.25 -4.51 -16.68
C PHE A 145 5.81 -4.56 -16.15
N GLN A 146 5.23 -3.41 -15.81
CA GLN A 146 3.84 -3.26 -15.35
C GLN A 146 2.84 -3.80 -16.38
N ARG A 147 2.99 -3.46 -17.68
CA ARG A 147 2.07 -3.94 -18.72
C ARG A 147 2.00 -5.47 -18.83
N LYS A 148 3.12 -6.15 -18.58
CA LYS A 148 3.18 -7.62 -18.60
C LYS A 148 2.54 -8.23 -17.36
N ILE A 149 2.77 -7.64 -16.19
CA ILE A 149 2.10 -8.07 -14.95
C ILE A 149 0.60 -7.79 -14.98
N ASP A 150 0.14 -6.69 -15.60
CA ASP A 150 -1.29 -6.36 -15.72
C ASP A 150 -2.10 -7.41 -16.50
N ALA A 151 -1.44 -8.23 -17.32
CA ALA A 151 -2.06 -9.35 -18.02
C ALA A 151 -2.22 -10.60 -17.13
N MET A 152 -1.58 -10.63 -15.96
CA MET A 152 -1.64 -11.73 -14.99
C MET A 152 -2.81 -11.53 -14.02
N GLN A 153 -3.41 -12.63 -13.58
CA GLN A 153 -4.57 -12.58 -12.67
C GLN A 153 -4.15 -12.62 -11.21
N ASN A 154 -3.14 -13.43 -10.88
CA ASN A 154 -2.72 -13.70 -9.50
C ASN A 154 -1.41 -12.97 -9.11
N VAL A 155 -0.82 -12.25 -10.05
CA VAL A 155 0.38 -11.44 -9.82
C VAL A 155 0.00 -9.97 -9.96
N HIS A 156 0.45 -9.16 -9.01
CA HIS A 156 0.19 -7.74 -8.97
C HIS A 156 1.47 -6.96 -8.76
N MET A 157 1.50 -5.70 -9.19
CA MET A 157 2.66 -4.84 -9.02
C MET A 157 2.31 -3.52 -8.32
N ARG A 158 3.28 -2.98 -7.58
CA ARG A 158 3.34 -1.58 -7.14
C ARG A 158 4.63 -0.97 -7.68
N SER A 159 4.53 0.23 -8.26
CA SER A 159 5.68 0.92 -8.84
C SER A 159 6.56 1.54 -7.76
N SER A 160 7.84 1.77 -8.08
CA SER A 160 8.75 2.47 -7.18
C SER A 160 8.31 3.91 -6.93
N GLY A 161 7.71 4.56 -7.93
CA GLY A 161 7.15 5.91 -7.79
C GLY A 161 6.14 6.03 -6.65
N GLN A 162 5.30 5.00 -6.41
CA GLN A 162 4.38 5.01 -5.28
C GLN A 162 5.09 4.93 -3.92
N LEU A 163 6.24 4.24 -3.84
CA LEU A 163 7.08 4.22 -2.65
C LEU A 163 7.79 5.55 -2.46
N MET A 164 8.32 6.12 -3.54
CA MET A 164 9.00 7.42 -3.50
C MET A 164 8.06 8.56 -3.08
N ASP A 165 6.83 8.56 -3.58
CA ASP A 165 5.79 9.51 -3.14
C ASP A 165 5.56 9.42 -1.62
N LEU A 166 5.52 8.20 -1.08
CA LEU A 166 5.34 7.99 0.37
C LEU A 166 6.54 8.45 1.18
N PHE A 167 7.75 8.17 0.68
CA PHE A 167 8.99 8.59 1.31
C PHE A 167 9.12 10.12 1.34
N GLN A 168 8.93 10.78 0.20
CA GLN A 168 9.07 12.23 0.05
C GLN A 168 7.99 13.02 0.80
N GLN A 169 6.83 12.41 1.09
CA GLN A 169 5.81 13.03 1.94
C GLN A 169 6.22 13.11 3.42
N GLN A 170 7.14 12.26 3.88
CA GLN A 170 7.49 12.13 5.30
C GLN A 170 8.95 12.49 5.60
N HIS A 171 9.82 12.42 4.60
CA HIS A 171 11.25 12.53 4.76
C HIS A 171 11.87 13.49 3.74
N THR A 172 12.89 14.21 4.18
CA THR A 172 13.72 15.09 3.35
C THR A 172 15.17 14.59 3.21
N CYS A 173 15.52 13.47 3.87
CA CYS A 173 16.82 12.82 3.75
C CYS A 173 16.92 11.98 2.46
N GLU A 174 18.13 11.48 2.17
CA GLU A 174 18.32 10.53 1.07
C GLU A 174 17.69 9.17 1.42
N PHE A 175 17.09 8.52 0.42
CA PHE A 175 16.50 7.19 0.58
C PHE A 175 17.53 6.06 0.39
N TYR A 176 18.66 6.36 -0.24
CA TYR A 176 19.63 5.40 -0.75
C TYR A 176 20.94 5.45 0.04
N ASP A 177 21.48 4.30 0.41
CA ASP A 177 22.78 4.13 1.05
C ASP A 177 23.76 3.41 0.11
N ALA A 178 24.60 4.17 -0.58
CA ALA A 178 25.58 3.64 -1.52
C ALA A 178 26.65 2.75 -0.84
N VAL A 179 26.95 2.98 0.43
CA VAL A 179 27.96 2.21 1.17
C VAL A 179 27.37 0.88 1.62
N GLY A 180 26.14 0.90 2.14
CA GLY A 180 25.35 -0.28 2.48
C GLY A 180 25.14 -1.18 1.27
N ASP A 181 24.75 -0.59 0.13
CA ASP A 181 24.51 -1.33 -1.11
C ASP A 181 25.76 -2.08 -1.55
N LYS A 182 26.91 -1.39 -1.59
CA LYS A 182 28.17 -1.98 -2.05
C LYS A 182 28.71 -3.07 -1.11
N ARG A 183 28.43 -3.00 0.19
CA ARG A 183 29.05 -3.89 1.19
C ARG A 183 28.22 -5.13 1.49
N GLN A 184 26.90 -4.99 1.48
CA GLN A 184 25.97 -6.01 1.97
C GLN A 184 24.72 -6.13 1.08
N HIS A 185 24.71 -5.45 -0.06
CA HIS A 185 23.53 -5.34 -0.92
C HIS A 185 22.29 -4.86 -0.13
N SER A 186 22.50 -3.91 0.78
CA SER A 186 21.47 -3.28 1.59
C SER A 186 21.37 -1.81 1.18
N PRO A 187 20.53 -1.48 0.18
CA PRO A 187 20.65 -0.25 -0.59
C PRO A 187 20.00 0.98 0.01
N TYR A 188 19.29 0.82 1.13
CA TYR A 188 18.36 1.83 1.61
C TYR A 188 18.74 2.34 2.99
N THR A 189 18.43 3.60 3.23
CA THR A 189 18.48 4.18 4.57
C THR A 189 17.39 3.56 5.46
N GLN A 190 17.53 3.70 6.78
CA GLN A 190 16.54 3.19 7.73
C GLN A 190 15.15 3.79 7.48
N GLU A 191 15.08 5.07 7.11
CA GLU A 191 13.85 5.77 6.76
C GLU A 191 13.15 5.10 5.57
N MET A 192 13.90 4.73 4.53
CA MET A 192 13.34 4.04 3.37
C MET A 192 12.91 2.61 3.71
N PHE A 193 13.67 1.89 4.55
CA PHE A 193 13.24 0.58 5.07
C PHE A 193 11.95 0.66 5.91
N ASN A 194 11.73 1.74 6.65
CA ASN A 194 10.47 1.97 7.36
C ASN A 194 9.30 2.19 6.38
N VAL A 195 9.52 2.91 5.28
CA VAL A 195 8.52 3.10 4.20
C VAL A 195 8.23 1.79 3.47
N LEU A 196 9.25 0.97 3.18
CA LEU A 196 9.08 -0.37 2.63
C LEU A 196 8.25 -1.26 3.57
N SER A 197 8.58 -1.26 4.86
CA SER A 197 7.82 -1.99 5.89
C SER A 197 6.35 -1.55 5.95
N LEU A 198 6.09 -0.25 5.85
CA LEU A 198 4.74 0.30 5.74
C LEU A 198 4.03 -0.17 4.46
N SER A 199 4.72 -0.21 3.32
CA SER A 199 4.15 -0.67 2.05
C SER A 199 3.81 -2.16 2.08
N VAL A 200 4.69 -3.00 2.62
CA VAL A 200 4.45 -4.44 2.85
C VAL A 200 3.25 -4.62 3.79
N CYS A 201 3.24 -3.95 4.95
CA CYS A 201 2.13 -4.02 5.89
C CYS A 201 0.80 -3.62 5.24
N ARG A 202 0.80 -2.61 4.37
CA ARG A 202 -0.39 -2.22 3.58
C ARG A 202 -0.86 -3.32 2.63
N GLN A 203 0.04 -4.11 2.03
CA GLN A 203 -0.35 -5.27 1.21
C GLN A 203 -1.00 -6.35 2.06
N VAL A 204 -0.40 -6.68 3.21
CA VAL A 204 -0.95 -7.63 4.19
C VAL A 204 -2.36 -7.20 4.62
N CYS A 205 -2.52 -5.93 5.01
CA CYS A 205 -3.82 -5.36 5.34
C CYS A 205 -4.80 -5.44 4.17
N ARG A 206 -4.36 -5.11 2.96
CA ARG A 206 -5.23 -5.08 1.78
C ARG A 206 -5.87 -6.44 1.54
N LEU A 207 -5.08 -7.51 1.65
CA LEU A 207 -5.47 -8.89 1.37
C LEU A 207 -6.22 -9.56 2.51
N PHE A 208 -5.76 -9.39 3.75
CA PHE A 208 -6.32 -10.10 4.89
C PHE A 208 -7.39 -9.31 5.65
N ARG A 209 -7.76 -8.12 5.18
CA ARG A 209 -8.93 -7.40 5.68
C ARG A 209 -10.15 -8.31 5.61
N THR A 210 -10.71 -8.63 6.78
CA THR A 210 -11.94 -9.42 6.88
C THR A 210 -13.11 -8.67 6.25
N ALA A 211 -14.02 -9.41 5.61
CA ALA A 211 -15.31 -8.88 5.17
C ALA A 211 -16.01 -8.24 6.39
N GLY A 212 -16.22 -6.92 6.35
CA GLY A 212 -16.74 -6.12 7.47
C GLY A 212 -15.76 -5.08 8.03
N SER A 213 -14.47 -5.16 7.72
CA SER A 213 -13.46 -4.16 8.13
C SER A 213 -13.37 -2.94 7.19
N GLN A 214 -14.00 -3.02 6.01
CA GLN A 214 -14.01 -1.92 5.04
C GLN A 214 -14.81 -0.74 5.60
N LYS A 215 -14.17 0.42 5.68
CA LYS A 215 -14.85 1.66 6.03
C LYS A 215 -15.70 2.10 4.83
N LYS A 216 -17.00 2.26 5.03
CA LYS A 216 -17.96 2.63 3.99
C LYS A 216 -18.37 4.10 4.04
N VAL A 217 -18.14 4.77 5.17
CA VAL A 217 -18.67 6.11 5.45
C VAL A 217 -17.61 6.99 6.08
N ILE A 218 -17.54 8.24 5.63
CA ILE A 218 -16.79 9.32 6.27
C ILE A 218 -17.80 10.25 6.93
N VAL A 219 -17.69 10.42 8.25
CA VAL A 219 -18.50 11.37 9.01
C VAL A 219 -17.64 12.60 9.30
N LEU A 220 -18.13 13.78 8.91
CA LEU A 220 -17.40 15.04 8.96
C LEU A 220 -18.03 15.99 9.97
N ASP A 221 -17.19 16.69 10.72
CA ASP A 221 -17.58 17.88 11.47
C ASP A 221 -17.64 19.10 10.53
N CYS A 222 -18.24 20.22 10.95
CA CYS A 222 -18.29 21.43 10.12
C CYS A 222 -17.23 22.46 10.54
N ASP A 223 -17.46 23.18 11.64
CA ASP A 223 -16.58 24.25 12.09
C ASP A 223 -15.16 23.75 12.39
N ASN A 224 -14.16 24.50 11.94
CA ASN A 224 -12.74 24.17 12.01
C ASN A 224 -12.36 22.82 11.38
N THR A 225 -13.24 22.24 10.56
CA THR A 225 -13.00 20.99 9.82
C THR A 225 -13.23 21.18 8.33
N LEU A 226 -14.42 21.60 7.91
CA LEU A 226 -14.74 21.90 6.51
C LEU A 226 -14.38 23.34 6.12
N TRP A 227 -14.34 24.22 7.11
CA TRP A 227 -13.95 25.62 7.03
C TRP A 227 -13.37 26.06 8.37
N GLY A 228 -12.73 27.21 8.43
CA GLY A 228 -12.24 27.82 9.67
C GLY A 228 -13.23 28.82 10.26
N GLY A 229 -13.25 28.90 11.59
CA GLY A 229 -14.18 29.76 12.32
C GLY A 229 -15.50 29.05 12.66
N ALA A 230 -16.13 29.49 13.75
CA ALA A 230 -17.45 29.01 14.16
C ALA A 230 -18.53 29.78 13.39
N VAL A 231 -19.32 29.10 12.56
CA VAL A 231 -20.28 29.78 11.67
C VAL A 231 -21.30 30.64 12.43
N ALA A 232 -21.66 30.26 13.64
CA ALA A 232 -22.59 31.02 14.49
C ALA A 232 -21.98 32.36 14.99
N GLU A 233 -20.66 32.46 15.04
CA GLU A 233 -19.94 33.66 15.54
C GLU A 233 -19.53 34.58 14.40
N VAL A 234 -18.99 34.00 13.31
CA VAL A 234 -18.45 34.78 12.19
C VAL A 234 -19.47 34.99 11.08
N GLY A 235 -20.50 34.15 10.99
CA GLY A 235 -21.48 34.19 9.91
C GLY A 235 -21.02 33.42 8.66
N ALA A 236 -22.00 33.01 7.84
CA ALA A 236 -21.78 32.16 6.67
C ALA A 236 -20.82 32.76 5.62
N GLN A 237 -20.80 34.08 5.45
CA GLN A 237 -19.91 34.75 4.48
C GLN A 237 -18.46 34.79 4.94
N ASP A 238 -18.20 34.88 6.24
CA ASP A 238 -16.87 35.18 6.77
C ASP A 238 -16.10 33.95 7.30
N ILE A 239 -16.66 32.74 7.15
CA ILE A 239 -15.90 31.50 7.42
C ILE A 239 -14.65 31.39 6.53
N SER A 240 -13.58 30.81 7.04
CA SER A 240 -12.30 30.73 6.32
C SER A 240 -12.23 29.49 5.43
N LEU A 241 -11.97 29.67 4.14
CA LEU A 241 -11.74 28.57 3.18
C LEU A 241 -10.30 28.61 2.65
N THR A 242 -9.35 28.41 3.56
CA THR A 242 -7.93 28.27 3.19
C THR A 242 -7.69 27.06 2.27
N PRO A 243 -6.53 27.00 1.58
CA PRO A 243 -6.19 25.86 0.73
C PRO A 243 -6.27 24.49 1.43
N ASN A 244 -6.01 24.43 2.74
CA ASN A 244 -6.08 23.20 3.53
C ASN A 244 -7.52 22.69 3.69
N PHE A 245 -8.47 23.58 3.97
CA PHE A 245 -9.90 23.21 4.04
C PHE A 245 -10.41 22.74 2.69
N LEU A 246 -10.07 23.46 1.62
CA LEU A 246 -10.43 23.08 0.27
C LEU A 246 -9.77 21.76 -0.17
N ALA A 247 -8.55 21.46 0.30
CA ALA A 247 -7.89 20.19 0.08
C ALA A 247 -8.64 19.03 0.74
N LEU A 248 -9.10 19.20 2.00
CA LEU A 248 -9.95 18.22 2.66
C LEU A 248 -11.27 18.02 1.90
N GLN A 249 -11.94 19.10 1.50
CA GLN A 249 -13.19 19.01 0.73
C GLN A 249 -12.99 18.26 -0.60
N ARG A 250 -11.93 18.57 -1.35
CA ARG A 250 -11.55 17.83 -2.57
C ARG A 250 -11.30 16.36 -2.29
N PHE A 251 -10.59 16.05 -1.19
CA PHE A 251 -10.30 14.68 -0.79
C PHE A 251 -11.59 13.90 -0.51
N VAL A 252 -12.50 14.43 0.32
CA VAL A 252 -13.74 13.69 0.68
C VAL A 252 -14.68 13.54 -0.50
N VAL A 253 -14.78 14.53 -1.39
CA VAL A 253 -15.53 14.41 -2.65
C VAL A 253 -14.92 13.34 -3.55
N ALA A 254 -13.59 13.25 -3.64
CA ALA A 254 -12.93 12.18 -4.38
C ALA A 254 -13.18 10.79 -3.78
N GLN A 255 -13.25 10.67 -2.45
CA GLN A 255 -13.65 9.41 -1.79
C GLN A 255 -15.11 9.06 -2.06
N GLN A 256 -16.00 10.06 -2.09
CA GLN A 256 -17.41 9.86 -2.43
C GLN A 256 -17.58 9.32 -3.85
N ARG A 257 -16.84 9.87 -4.81
CA ARG A 257 -16.82 9.37 -6.20
C ARG A 257 -16.29 7.93 -6.31
N ARG A 258 -15.51 7.47 -5.33
CA ARG A 258 -15.03 6.09 -5.21
C ARG A 258 -15.99 5.16 -4.46
N GLY A 259 -17.18 5.65 -4.09
CA GLY A 259 -18.25 4.86 -3.47
C GLY A 259 -18.33 4.97 -1.95
N MET A 260 -17.58 5.86 -1.30
CA MET A 260 -17.79 6.15 0.13
C MET A 260 -19.03 7.04 0.33
N LEU A 261 -19.79 6.80 1.40
CA LEU A 261 -20.85 7.71 1.80
C LEU A 261 -20.26 8.87 2.63
N LEU A 262 -20.76 10.08 2.44
CA LEU A 262 -20.43 11.22 3.29
C LEU A 262 -21.62 11.59 4.18
N ALA A 263 -21.35 11.83 5.46
CA ALA A 263 -22.34 12.32 6.40
C ALA A 263 -21.77 13.47 7.24
N LEU A 264 -22.63 14.37 7.72
CA LEU A 264 -22.25 15.42 8.65
C LEU A 264 -22.67 15.08 10.08
N CYS A 265 -21.79 15.32 11.05
CA CYS A 265 -22.09 15.22 12.47
C CYS A 265 -21.45 16.41 13.19
N SER A 266 -22.20 17.50 13.30
CA SER A 266 -21.70 18.79 13.80
C SER A 266 -22.57 19.36 14.90
N LYS A 267 -21.96 20.10 15.83
CA LYS A 267 -22.66 20.81 16.90
C LYS A 267 -22.97 22.24 16.46
N ASN A 268 -23.97 22.39 15.61
CA ASN A 268 -24.42 23.68 15.09
C ASN A 268 -25.94 23.75 15.02
N ILE A 269 -26.45 24.93 14.69
CA ILE A 269 -27.81 25.11 14.19
C ILE A 269 -27.82 24.69 12.71
N HIS A 270 -28.78 23.86 12.31
CA HIS A 270 -28.87 23.34 10.94
C HIS A 270 -28.93 24.46 9.90
N GLN A 271 -29.66 25.53 10.20
CA GLN A 271 -29.83 26.67 9.31
C GLN A 271 -28.51 27.39 9.01
N ASP A 272 -27.65 27.58 10.00
CA ASP A 272 -26.35 28.26 9.82
C ASP A 272 -25.44 27.44 8.90
N VAL A 273 -25.42 26.12 9.09
CA VAL A 273 -24.65 25.20 8.23
C VAL A 273 -25.20 25.22 6.80
N ALA A 274 -26.52 25.14 6.63
CA ALA A 274 -27.15 25.22 5.31
C ALA A 274 -26.82 26.54 4.61
N GLN A 275 -26.91 27.66 5.33
CA GLN A 275 -26.54 28.98 4.80
C GLN A 275 -25.07 29.06 4.39
N ALA A 276 -24.15 28.48 5.17
CA ALA A 276 -22.74 28.40 4.77
C ALA A 276 -22.57 27.69 3.42
N PHE A 277 -23.19 26.52 3.24
CA PHE A 277 -23.12 25.78 1.96
C PHE A 277 -23.81 26.50 0.80
N GLU A 278 -24.91 27.21 1.05
CA GLU A 278 -25.64 27.95 0.00
C GLU A 278 -24.91 29.23 -0.42
N GLN A 279 -24.33 29.95 0.53
CA GLN A 279 -23.74 31.28 0.31
C GLN A 279 -22.28 31.21 -0.18
N ARG A 280 -21.56 30.14 0.13
CA ARG A 280 -20.16 29.98 -0.20
C ARG A 280 -19.96 29.14 -1.45
N SER A 281 -20.06 29.80 -2.61
CA SER A 281 -19.85 29.18 -3.92
C SER A 281 -18.41 28.70 -4.16
N ASP A 282 -17.46 29.10 -3.31
CA ASP A 282 -16.07 28.65 -3.30
C ASP A 282 -15.86 27.30 -2.60
N MET A 283 -16.90 26.74 -1.95
CA MET A 283 -16.86 25.36 -1.45
C MET A 283 -16.88 24.33 -2.58
N VAL A 284 -16.07 23.28 -2.41
CA VAL A 284 -16.04 22.12 -3.32
C VAL A 284 -17.06 21.06 -2.88
N LEU A 285 -17.21 20.88 -1.56
CA LEU A 285 -18.21 19.99 -1.00
C LEU A 285 -19.59 20.64 -1.08
N ASP A 286 -20.45 20.09 -1.94
CA ASP A 286 -21.87 20.43 -2.02
C ASP A 286 -22.72 19.53 -1.10
N LEU A 287 -23.56 20.15 -0.26
CA LEU A 287 -24.40 19.48 0.73
C LEU A 287 -25.43 18.54 0.08
N HIS A 288 -26.06 18.94 -1.01
CA HIS A 288 -27.14 18.15 -1.64
C HIS A 288 -26.61 17.08 -2.59
N LYS A 289 -25.46 17.32 -3.22
CA LYS A 289 -24.87 16.39 -4.19
C LYS A 289 -24.03 15.30 -3.56
N HIS A 290 -23.33 15.60 -2.46
CA HIS A 290 -22.32 14.68 -1.92
C HIS A 290 -22.68 14.08 -0.55
N VAL A 291 -23.49 14.76 0.27
CA VAL A 291 -23.80 14.32 1.63
C VAL A 291 -25.12 13.56 1.65
N VAL A 292 -25.12 12.35 2.20
CA VAL A 292 -26.30 11.47 2.22
C VAL A 292 -27.10 11.53 3.52
N ALA A 293 -26.49 11.99 4.61
CA ALA A 293 -27.15 12.11 5.91
C ALA A 293 -26.48 13.18 6.79
N THR A 294 -27.26 13.84 7.64
CA THR A 294 -26.74 14.87 8.54
C THR A 294 -27.30 14.71 9.96
N LYS A 295 -26.46 14.96 10.96
CA LYS A 295 -26.83 15.17 12.35
C LYS A 295 -26.19 16.46 12.82
N ILE A 296 -26.89 17.57 12.54
CA ILE A 296 -26.47 18.91 12.91
C ILE A 296 -27.37 19.39 14.04
N ASN A 297 -26.91 19.18 15.27
CA ASN A 297 -27.64 19.50 16.49
C ASN A 297 -26.70 19.45 17.71
N TRP A 298 -27.21 19.80 18.90
CA TRP A 298 -26.41 19.87 20.13
C TRP A 298 -26.29 18.56 20.92
N ARG A 299 -26.75 17.43 20.38
CA ARG A 299 -26.61 16.11 21.05
C ARG A 299 -25.16 15.63 21.03
N LEU A 300 -24.87 14.61 21.84
CA LEU A 300 -23.54 14.01 21.87
C LEU A 300 -23.17 13.43 20.50
N LYS A 301 -21.93 13.68 20.03
CA LYS A 301 -21.45 13.16 18.74
C LYS A 301 -21.51 11.63 18.69
N SER A 302 -21.27 10.95 19.81
CA SER A 302 -21.40 9.49 19.91
C SER A 302 -22.82 9.00 19.60
N GLU A 303 -23.85 9.67 20.13
CA GLU A 303 -25.25 9.34 19.83
C GLU A 303 -25.60 9.62 18.38
N ASN A 304 -25.21 10.80 17.86
CA ASN A 304 -25.45 11.17 16.48
C ASN A 304 -24.77 10.20 15.49
N ILE A 305 -23.53 9.77 15.78
CA ILE A 305 -22.83 8.76 14.97
C ILE A 305 -23.54 7.40 15.05
N ALA A 306 -24.00 6.99 16.23
CA ALA A 306 -24.75 5.75 16.38
C ALA A 306 -26.10 5.79 15.63
N GLU A 307 -26.75 6.95 15.58
CA GLU A 307 -27.95 7.16 14.77
C GLU A 307 -27.66 7.15 13.27
N LEU A 308 -26.62 7.85 12.82
CA LEU A 308 -26.17 7.82 11.42
C LEU A 308 -25.87 6.38 10.97
N ALA A 309 -25.21 5.58 11.81
CA ALA A 309 -24.94 4.18 11.51
C ALA A 309 -26.22 3.36 11.31
N LYS A 310 -27.24 3.58 12.16
CA LYS A 310 -28.55 2.93 12.02
C LYS A 310 -29.28 3.38 10.75
N GLU A 311 -29.33 4.68 10.50
CA GLU A 311 -30.00 5.29 9.35
C GLU A 311 -29.40 4.82 8.02
N LEU A 312 -28.08 4.77 7.94
CA LEU A 312 -27.34 4.31 6.77
C LEU A 312 -27.23 2.77 6.68
N SER A 313 -27.91 2.03 7.56
CA SER A 313 -27.88 0.56 7.61
C SER A 313 -26.46 -0.02 7.64
N LEU A 314 -25.54 0.70 8.30
CA LEU A 314 -24.19 0.24 8.54
C LEU A 314 -24.27 -0.71 9.73
N GLY A 315 -24.25 -2.02 9.45
CA GLY A 315 -24.42 -3.06 10.46
C GLY A 315 -23.65 -2.78 11.75
N LYS A 316 -24.23 -3.15 12.89
CA LYS A 316 -23.58 -3.03 14.20
C LYS A 316 -22.20 -3.67 14.11
N TYR A 317 -21.16 -2.95 14.54
CA TYR A 317 -19.91 -3.61 14.92
C TYR A 317 -20.29 -4.80 15.81
N ALA A 318 -19.85 -6.00 15.44
CA ALA A 318 -19.80 -7.12 16.36
C ALA A 318 -18.80 -6.74 17.46
N ALA A 319 -19.24 -5.94 18.43
CA ALA A 319 -18.61 -5.80 19.72
C ALA A 319 -18.81 -7.15 20.42
N GLY A 320 -17.90 -8.09 20.17
CA GLY A 320 -18.03 -9.44 20.67
C GLY A 320 -16.88 -10.31 20.24
N VAL A 321 -15.68 -10.03 20.77
CA VAL A 321 -14.91 -11.02 21.55
C VAL A 321 -14.08 -10.24 22.57
N GLY A 322 -14.59 -10.17 23.80
CA GLY A 322 -13.83 -10.11 25.04
C GLY A 322 -14.48 -11.13 25.98
N PRO A 323 -13.80 -11.68 27.01
CA PRO A 323 -12.61 -11.14 27.69
C PRO A 323 -11.27 -11.60 27.15
#